data_AF-A0A923ZQ18-F1
#
_entry.id   AF-A0A923ZQ18-F1
#
_cell.length_a   1.000
_cell.length_b   1.000
_cell.length_c   1.000
_cell.angle_alpha   90.00
_cell.angle_beta   90.00
_cell.angle_gamma   90.00
#
_symmetry.space_group_name_H-M   'P 1'
#
loop_
_entity.id
_entity.type
_entity.pdbx_description
1 polymer ?
#
loop_
_entity_poly.entity_id
_entity_poly.type
_entity_poly.pdbx_seq_one_letter_code
_entity_poly.pdbx_strand_id
1 'polypeptide(L)'
;MNDSLAIVKNLLLLTIVLLIFSCSKHEGKAKILVFSKTAGYHHESIADGNLAIQKLGSQNNFDVDTTTDAAMFTEDTLKKYAAVVFLSTTGDVLNYLQEAAFERYIQGGGGYMGIHAAADCEYDWG
;
A
#
# COMPACT_ATOMS: atom_id res chain seq x y z
N MET A 1 13.01 6.40 -48.81
CA MET A 1 12.39 7.27 -47.77
C MET A 1 11.16 6.64 -47.13
N ASN A 2 10.29 5.94 -47.86
CA ASN A 2 9.06 5.37 -47.28
C ASN A 2 9.29 4.14 -46.38
N ASP A 3 10.28 3.30 -46.69
CA ASP A 3 10.52 2.07 -45.92
C ASP A 3 11.08 2.34 -44.53
N SER A 4 11.96 3.34 -44.40
CA SER A 4 12.50 3.78 -43.12
C SER A 4 11.41 4.35 -42.21
N LEU A 5 10.42 5.05 -42.76
CA LEU A 5 9.29 5.59 -42.01
C LEU A 5 8.35 4.47 -41.50
N ALA A 6 8.14 3.42 -42.30
CA ALA A 6 7.35 2.26 -41.90
C ALA A 6 8.02 1.48 -40.75
N ILE A 7 9.34 1.31 -40.79
CA ILE A 7 10.11 0.63 -39.73
C ILE A 7 10.01 1.40 -38.40
N VAL A 8 10.19 2.74 -38.44
CA VAL A 8 10.08 3.57 -37.23
C VAL A 8 8.67 3.52 -36.64
N LYS A 9 7.64 3.54 -37.48
CA LYS A 9 6.24 3.47 -37.05
C LYS A 9 5.90 2.12 -36.42
N ASN A 10 6.39 1.01 -37.00
CA ASN A 10 6.22 -0.33 -36.44
C ASN A 10 6.97 -0.51 -35.11
N LEU A 11 8.18 0.07 -34.99
CA LEU A 11 8.95 0.04 -33.75
C LEU A 11 8.28 0.86 -32.64
N LEU A 12 7.73 2.03 -32.99
CA LEU A 12 6.95 2.85 -32.07
C LEU A 12 5.68 2.12 -31.60
N LEU A 13 4.97 1.48 -32.52
CA LEU A 13 3.77 0.70 -32.19
C LEU A 13 4.09 -0.49 -31.28
N LEU A 14 5.19 -1.20 -31.55
CA LEU A 14 5.65 -2.33 -30.73
C LEU A 14 6.07 -1.88 -29.32
N THR A 15 6.74 -0.72 -29.21
CA THR A 15 7.14 -0.15 -27.92
C THR A 15 5.92 0.27 -27.10
N ILE A 16 4.93 0.90 -27.73
CA ILE A 16 3.66 1.23 -27.08
C ILE A 16 2.96 -0.05 -26.59
N VAL A 17 2.90 -1.09 -27.43
CA VAL A 17 2.31 -2.39 -27.06
C VAL A 17 3.04 -3.05 -25.90
N LEU A 18 4.38 -3.00 -25.85
CA LEU A 18 5.14 -3.54 -24.72
C LEU A 18 4.88 -2.77 -23.41
N LEU A 19 4.69 -1.45 -23.47
CA LEU A 19 4.40 -0.61 -22.31
C LEU A 19 3.01 -0.87 -21.71
N ILE A 20 1.98 -1.15 -22.53
CA ILE A 20 0.64 -1.50 -22.01
C ILE A 20 0.58 -2.89 -21.35
N PHE A 21 1.48 -3.81 -21.70
CA PHE A 21 1.56 -5.14 -21.08
C PHE A 21 2.43 -5.19 -19.81
N SER A 22 3.14 -4.12 -19.47
CA SER A 22 4.00 -4.09 -18.27
C SER A 22 3.22 -4.00 -16.94
N CYS A 23 1.89 -3.85 -17.00
CA CYS A 23 1.04 -3.84 -15.82
C CYS A 23 0.88 -5.29 -15.31
N SER A 24 1.80 -5.71 -14.45
CA SER A 24 1.72 -7.01 -13.77
C SER A 24 0.54 -6.96 -12.80
N LYS A 25 -0.55 -7.65 -13.15
CA LYS A 25 -1.67 -7.85 -12.24
C LYS A 25 -1.19 -8.77 -11.13
N HIS A 26 -1.32 -8.36 -9.87
CA HIS A 26 -1.03 -9.24 -8.75
C HIS A 26 -1.99 -10.44 -8.84
N GLU A 27 -1.46 -11.64 -9.10
CA GLU A 27 -2.30 -12.85 -9.16
C GLU A 27 -2.79 -13.20 -7.75
N GLY A 28 -4.10 -13.43 -7.62
CA GLY A 28 -4.75 -13.76 -6.36
C GLY A 28 -5.73 -12.70 -5.84
N LYS A 29 -6.33 -12.99 -4.69
CA LYS A 29 -7.23 -12.07 -3.98
C LYS A 29 -6.38 -10.98 -3.32
N ALA A 30 -6.72 -9.71 -3.53
CA ALA A 30 -5.98 -8.60 -2.92
C ALA A 30 -6.03 -8.71 -1.39
N LYS A 31 -4.93 -8.35 -0.72
CA LYS A 31 -4.83 -8.39 0.74
C LYS A 31 -4.47 -6.99 1.27
N ILE A 32 -5.16 -6.56 2.32
CA ILE A 32 -5.00 -5.24 2.94
C ILE A 32 -4.51 -5.43 4.38
N LEU A 33 -3.51 -4.66 4.79
CA LEU A 33 -3.06 -4.59 6.18
C LEU A 33 -3.62 -3.33 6.83
N VAL A 34 -4.44 -3.46 7.86
CA VAL A 34 -4.92 -2.33 8.67
C VAL A 34 -4.05 -2.24 9.92
N PHE A 35 -3.26 -1.18 10.00
CA PHE A 35 -2.40 -0.87 11.12
C PHE A 35 -3.05 0.22 12.00
N SER A 36 -3.14 -0.04 13.30
CA SER A 36 -3.84 0.84 14.25
C SER A 36 -3.08 1.03 15.57
N LYS A 37 -1.75 0.94 15.52
CA LYS A 37 -0.90 1.22 16.69
C LYS A 37 -1.01 2.71 17.05
N THR A 38 -1.02 2.99 18.35
CA THR A 38 -1.06 4.35 18.90
C THR A 38 0.04 4.49 19.94
N ALA A 39 0.90 5.50 19.79
CA ALA A 39 1.84 5.99 20.80
C ALA A 39 1.31 7.24 21.53
N GLY A 40 0.18 7.79 21.08
CA GLY A 40 -0.55 8.89 21.73
C GLY A 40 -1.99 8.51 22.07
N TYR A 41 -2.94 9.39 21.73
CA TYR A 41 -4.36 9.15 22.02
C TYR A 41 -4.90 7.92 21.29
N HIS A 42 -5.61 7.07 22.03
CA HIS A 42 -6.27 5.89 21.48
C HIS A 42 -7.73 6.21 21.15
N HIS A 43 -8.09 6.08 19.87
CA HIS A 43 -9.44 6.36 19.39
C HIS A 43 -10.33 5.13 19.57
N GLU A 44 -11.41 5.24 20.34
CA GLU A 44 -12.38 4.13 20.53
C GLU A 44 -12.99 3.63 19.21
N SER A 45 -13.05 4.50 18.19
CA SER A 45 -13.54 4.17 16.84
C SER A 45 -12.65 3.18 16.07
N ILE A 46 -11.44 2.87 16.55
CA ILE A 46 -10.53 1.90 15.90
C ILE A 46 -11.20 0.53 15.80
N ALA A 47 -11.92 0.09 16.85
CA ALA A 47 -12.60 -1.21 16.84
C ALA A 47 -13.66 -1.28 15.72
N ASP A 48 -14.51 -0.26 15.63
CA ASP A 48 -15.55 -0.17 14.59
C ASP A 48 -14.96 0.02 13.20
N GLY A 49 -13.88 0.80 13.07
CA GLY A 49 -13.17 1.01 11.81
C GLY A 49 -12.56 -0.30 11.27
N ASN A 50 -11.94 -1.10 12.14
CA ASN A 50 -11.42 -2.42 11.77
C ASN A 50 -12.53 -3.34 11.25
N LEU A 51 -13.65 -3.43 11.98
CA LEU A 51 -14.81 -4.23 11.57
C LEU A 51 -15.41 -3.73 10.25
N ALA A 52 -15.48 -2.42 10.05
CA ALA A 52 -15.98 -1.82 8.82
C ALA A 52 -15.12 -2.17 7.62
N ILE A 53 -13.78 -2.08 7.73
CA ILE A 53 -12.85 -2.42 6.64
C ILE A 53 -12.89 -3.93 6.34
N GLN A 54 -12.95 -4.78 7.37
CA GLN A 54 -13.12 -6.23 7.19
C GLN A 54 -14.43 -6.57 6.46
N LYS A 55 -15.52 -5.89 6.81
CA LYS A 55 -16.81 -6.02 6.13
C LYS A 55 -16.72 -5.57 4.67
N LEU A 56 -16.02 -4.46 4.38
CA LEU A 56 -15.78 -4.04 3.00
C LEU A 56 -14.97 -5.10 2.23
N GLY A 57 -13.97 -5.73 2.86
CA GLY A 57 -13.20 -6.81 2.26
C GLY A 57 -14.03 -8.01 1.85
N SER A 58 -14.90 -8.47 2.76
CA SER A 58 -15.80 -9.60 2.46
C SER A 58 -16.79 -9.26 1.34
N GLN A 59 -17.26 -8.02 1.26
CA GLN A 59 -18.20 -7.55 0.23
C GLN A 59 -17.56 -7.31 -1.14
N ASN A 60 -16.26 -6.98 -1.19
CA ASN A 60 -15.57 -6.55 -2.42
C ASN A 60 -14.43 -7.47 -2.84
N ASN A 61 -14.40 -8.71 -2.32
CA ASN A 61 -13.44 -9.75 -2.68
C ASN A 61 -11.96 -9.36 -2.44
N PHE A 62 -11.66 -8.81 -1.26
CA PHE A 62 -10.30 -8.67 -0.75
C PHE A 62 -10.19 -9.18 0.70
N ASP A 63 -9.01 -9.63 1.10
CA ASP A 63 -8.72 -10.08 2.47
C ASP A 63 -8.18 -8.91 3.29
N VAL A 64 -8.45 -8.94 4.60
CA VAL A 64 -8.05 -7.88 5.53
C VAL A 64 -7.42 -8.50 6.76
N ASP A 65 -6.16 -8.17 7.00
CA ASP A 65 -5.51 -8.39 8.30
C ASP A 65 -5.53 -7.08 9.10
N THR A 66 -5.72 -7.16 10.40
CA THR A 66 -5.59 -6.01 11.30
C THR A 66 -4.45 -6.25 12.28
N THR A 67 -3.70 -5.21 12.64
CA THR A 67 -2.60 -5.31 13.59
C THR A 67 -2.33 -4.00 14.31
N THR A 68 -1.75 -4.09 15.50
CA THR A 68 -1.08 -3.00 16.22
C THR A 68 0.42 -3.25 16.36
N ASP A 69 0.93 -4.35 15.79
CA ASP A 69 2.34 -4.74 15.85
C ASP A 69 3.14 -4.13 14.71
N ALA A 70 4.02 -3.18 15.06
CA ALA A 70 4.93 -2.54 14.11
C ALA A 70 5.98 -3.51 13.53
N ALA A 71 6.22 -4.68 14.14
CA ALA A 71 7.13 -5.68 13.58
C ALA A 71 6.66 -6.23 12.22
N MET A 72 5.41 -5.98 11.83
CA MET A 72 4.89 -6.27 10.49
C MET A 72 5.47 -5.38 9.39
N PHE A 73 6.11 -4.25 9.74
CA PHE A 73 6.72 -3.32 8.78
C PHE A 73 8.11 -3.79 8.35
N THR A 74 8.12 -4.89 7.59
CA THR A 74 9.29 -5.45 6.90
C THR A 74 8.95 -5.68 5.44
N GLU A 75 9.95 -5.65 4.55
CA GLU A 75 9.73 -5.87 3.11
C GLU A 75 9.02 -7.20 2.82
N ASP A 76 9.43 -8.27 3.51
CA ASP A 76 8.86 -9.60 3.31
C ASP A 76 7.39 -9.70 3.70
N THR A 77 6.98 -8.93 4.71
CA THR A 77 5.58 -8.85 5.11
C THR A 77 4.81 -7.91 4.20
N LEU A 78 5.31 -6.69 3.97
CA LEU A 78 4.60 -5.64 3.22
C LEU A 78 4.36 -6.03 1.76
N LYS A 79 5.27 -6.75 1.10
CA LYS A 79 5.09 -7.22 -0.29
C LYS A 79 3.88 -8.14 -0.50
N LYS A 80 3.28 -8.67 0.57
CA LYS A 80 2.09 -9.52 0.52
C LYS A 80 0.79 -8.70 0.44
N TYR A 81 0.86 -7.40 0.71
CA TYR A 81 -0.31 -6.53 0.82
C TYR A 81 -0.39 -5.55 -0.34
N ALA A 82 -1.56 -5.51 -0.98
CA ALA A 82 -1.87 -4.55 -2.03
C ALA A 82 -1.96 -3.12 -1.49
N ALA A 83 -2.40 -2.95 -0.25
CA ALA A 83 -2.36 -1.67 0.45
C ALA A 83 -2.14 -1.84 1.96
N VAL A 84 -1.57 -0.80 2.57
CA VAL A 84 -1.53 -0.60 4.02
C VAL A 84 -2.44 0.56 4.40
N VAL A 85 -3.33 0.33 5.37
CA VAL A 85 -4.23 1.34 5.93
C VAL A 85 -3.71 1.73 7.30
N PHE A 86 -3.45 3.01 7.53
CA PHE A 86 -3.22 3.54 8.88
C PHE A 86 -4.57 4.02 9.40
N LEU A 87 -5.13 3.31 10.38
CA LEU A 87 -6.42 3.61 10.97
C LEU A 87 -6.22 4.31 12.32
N SER A 88 -6.35 5.64 12.31
CA SER A 88 -6.27 6.49 13.50
C SER A 88 -5.02 6.23 14.36
N THR A 89 -3.89 5.94 13.73
CA THR A 89 -2.57 5.88 14.37
C THR A 89 -2.21 7.25 14.95
N THR A 90 -1.43 7.29 16.03
CA THR A 90 -1.06 8.54 16.71
C THR A 90 0.36 8.46 17.28
N GLY A 91 1.11 9.57 17.25
CA GLY A 91 2.50 9.60 17.70
C GLY A 91 3.46 8.86 16.76
N ASP A 92 4.67 8.59 17.22
CA ASP A 92 5.69 7.86 16.46
C ASP A 92 5.59 6.36 16.75
N VAL A 93 5.13 5.60 15.76
CA VAL A 93 4.71 4.20 15.93
C VAL A 93 5.63 3.21 15.24
N LEU A 94 6.38 3.68 14.25
CA LEU A 94 7.47 2.99 13.57
C LEU A 94 8.83 3.44 14.12
N ASN A 95 9.85 2.68 13.79
CA ASN A 95 11.25 3.08 13.96
C ASN A 95 11.92 3.22 12.58
N TYR A 96 13.13 3.76 12.55
CA TYR A 96 13.88 4.01 11.31
C TYR A 96 13.98 2.82 10.34
N LEU A 97 14.04 1.57 10.83
CA LEU A 97 14.07 0.39 9.94
C LEU A 97 12.70 0.11 9.32
N GLN A 98 11.64 0.28 10.11
CA GLN A 98 10.25 0.09 9.70
C GLN A 98 9.79 1.21 8.76
N GLU A 99 10.21 2.44 9.05
CA GLU A 99 10.03 3.61 8.18
C GLU A 99 10.66 3.35 6.82
N ALA A 100 11.95 3.01 6.79
CA ALA A 100 12.65 2.73 5.55
C ALA A 100 12.02 1.55 4.77
N ALA A 101 11.52 0.52 5.46
CA ALA A 101 10.78 -0.57 4.82
C ALA A 101 9.45 -0.10 4.22
N PHE A 102 8.73 0.79 4.91
CA PHE A 102 7.50 1.39 4.41
C PHE A 102 7.74 2.33 3.23
N GLU A 103 8.80 3.15 3.26
CA GLU A 103 9.20 3.97 2.12
C GLU A 103 9.46 3.13 0.89
N ARG A 104 10.21 2.03 1.02
CA ARG A 104 10.47 1.10 -0.07
C ARG A 104 9.20 0.44 -0.58
N TYR A 105 8.26 0.11 0.31
CA TYR A 105 6.94 -0.39 -0.08
C TYR A 105 6.19 0.62 -0.96
N ILE A 106 6.14 1.90 -0.56
CA ILE A 106 5.49 2.96 -1.34
C ILE A 106 6.21 3.21 -2.66
N GLN A 107 7.55 3.32 -2.64
CA GLN A 107 8.38 3.49 -3.84
C GLN A 107 8.24 2.32 -4.81
N GLY A 108 7.98 1.12 -4.30
CA GLY A 108 7.69 -0.09 -5.07
C GLY A 108 6.26 -0.16 -5.64
N GLY A 109 5.43 0.85 -5.41
CA GLY A 109 4.05 0.93 -5.92
C GLY A 109 2.99 0.35 -4.97
N GLY A 110 3.34 0.12 -3.70
CA GLY A 110 2.39 -0.30 -2.67
C GLY A 110 1.32 0.77 -2.38
N GLY A 111 0.09 0.34 -2.15
CA GLY A 111 -1.02 1.26 -1.84
C GLY A 111 -1.00 1.78 -0.40
N TYR A 112 -1.41 3.03 -0.19
CA TYR A 112 -1.56 3.61 1.13
C TYR A 112 -2.91 4.30 1.31
N MET A 113 -3.46 4.17 2.51
CA MET A 113 -4.62 4.94 2.96
C MET A 113 -4.45 5.35 4.42
N GLY A 114 -4.35 6.65 4.69
CA GLY A 114 -4.43 7.20 6.04
C GLY A 114 -5.85 7.61 6.39
N ILE A 115 -6.32 7.26 7.59
CA ILE A 115 -7.64 7.64 8.11
C ILE A 115 -7.45 8.44 9.40
N HIS A 116 -8.05 9.64 9.43
CA HIS A 116 -8.12 10.52 10.60
C HIS A 116 -6.74 10.87 11.18
N ALA A 117 -6.43 10.42 12.39
CA ALA A 117 -5.19 10.76 13.10
C ALA A 117 -3.93 10.19 12.43
N ALA A 118 -4.09 9.29 11.46
CA ALA A 118 -2.97 8.87 10.61
C ALA A 118 -2.25 10.02 9.89
N ALA A 119 -2.93 11.15 9.67
CA ALA A 119 -2.31 12.36 9.11
C ALA A 119 -1.45 13.14 10.13
N ASP A 120 -1.59 12.83 11.42
CA ASP A 120 -0.94 13.45 12.58
C ASP A 120 -0.05 12.40 13.30
N CYS A 121 0.48 11.46 12.54
CA CYS A 121 1.28 10.32 13.01
C CYS A 121 2.68 10.44 12.41
N GLU A 122 3.70 9.99 13.15
CA GLU A 122 5.11 10.05 12.75
C GLU A 122 5.65 11.49 12.58
N TYR A 123 5.70 12.23 13.69
CA TYR A 123 6.18 13.61 13.72
C TYR A 123 7.66 13.73 13.40
N ASP A 124 8.43 12.72 13.80
CA ASP A 124 9.88 12.69 13.70
C ASP A 124 10.38 11.83 12.52
N TRP A 125 9.52 11.52 11.53
CA TRP A 125 9.92 10.78 10.33
C TRP A 125 10.95 11.56 9.50
N GLY A 126 12.20 11.11 9.49
CA GLY A 126 13.28 11.67 8.65
C GLY A 126 14.65 11.76 9.31
#